data_AF-A0A530AD63-F1
#
_entry.id   AF-A0A530AD63-F1
#
_cell.length_a   1.000
_cell.length_b   1.000
_cell.length_c   1.000
_cell.angle_alpha   90.00
_cell.angle_beta   90.00
_cell.angle_gamma   90.00
#
_symmetry.space_group_name_H-M   'P 1'
#
loop_
_entity.id
_entity.type
_entity.pdbx_description
1 polymer ?
#
loop_
_entity_poly.entity_id
_entity_poly.type
_entity_poly.pdbx_seq_one_letter_code
_entity_poly.pdbx_strand_id
1 'polypeptide(L)'
;MFGMPTYLAFTSKLIPRADVPPPGDTKGSEQGLNRNEGAPYAVVMGPFLSPLGIPCQAPPWGYVAGVDLKTGNIAYQHRNGTVYDMTPLP
;
A
#
# COMPACT_ATOMS: atom_id res chain seq x y z
N MET A 1 -18.00 -0.37 -16.03
CA MET A 1 -17.13 -1.03 -15.03
C MET A 1 -17.15 -0.21 -13.76
N PHE A 2 -17.21 -0.88 -12.62
CA PHE A 2 -16.94 -0.28 -11.31
C PHE A 2 -15.50 -0.64 -10.91
N GLY A 3 -14.72 0.33 -10.45
CA GLY A 3 -13.32 0.13 -10.09
C GLY A 3 -12.92 0.92 -8.84
N MET A 4 -11.86 0.45 -8.21
CA MET A 4 -11.29 1.05 -7.00
C MET A 4 -9.82 1.38 -7.26
N PRO A 5 -9.51 2.46 -8.01
CA PRO A 5 -8.13 2.84 -8.25
C PRO A 5 -7.51 3.29 -6.93
N THR A 6 -6.39 2.66 -6.57
CA THR A 6 -5.66 2.90 -5.34
C THR A 6 -4.26 3.46 -5.64
N TYR A 7 -3.87 4.44 -4.85
CA TYR A 7 -2.55 5.08 -4.92
C TYR A 7 -1.94 4.97 -3.53
N LEU A 8 -0.98 4.06 -3.32
CA LEU A 8 -0.26 3.94 -2.05
C LEU A 8 1.22 3.79 -2.32
N ALA A 9 2.00 4.78 -1.86
CA ALA A 9 3.43 4.68 -1.81
C ALA A 9 3.84 3.69 -0.71
N PHE A 10 4.83 2.85 -1.04
CA PHE A 10 5.42 1.90 -0.10
C PHE A 10 6.90 2.23 0.11
N THR A 11 7.37 2.00 1.32
CA THR A 11 8.80 1.89 1.62
C THR A 11 9.22 0.44 1.48
N SER A 12 10.40 0.22 0.91
CA SER A 12 11.02 -1.10 0.78
C SER A 12 12.40 -1.05 1.41
N LYS A 13 12.58 -1.72 2.55
CA LYS A 13 13.87 -1.81 3.23
C LYS A 13 14.49 -3.17 2.96
N LEU A 14 15.70 -3.17 2.39
CA LEU A 14 16.47 -4.39 2.20
C LEU A 14 17.02 -4.88 3.53
N ILE A 15 16.89 -6.18 3.78
CA ILE A 15 17.43 -6.87 4.95
C ILE A 15 18.48 -7.88 4.44
N PRO A 16 19.73 -7.82 4.89
CA PRO A 16 20.75 -8.80 4.51
C PRO A 16 20.31 -10.23 4.83
N ARG A 17 20.66 -11.21 3.98
CA ARG A 17 20.26 -12.62 4.17
C ARG A 17 20.63 -13.19 5.55
N ALA A 18 21.76 -12.77 6.10
CA ALA A 18 22.22 -13.22 7.42
C ALA A 18 21.26 -12.85 8.57
N ASP A 19 20.48 -11.78 8.39
CA ASP A 19 19.57 -11.23 9.39
C ASP A 19 18.11 -11.69 9.16
N VAL A 20 17.87 -12.52 8.15
CA VAL A 20 16.52 -13.00 7.81
C VAL A 20 16.14 -14.13 8.75
N PRO A 21 15.05 -14.00 9.53
CA PRO A 21 14.60 -15.05 10.43
C PRO A 21 14.23 -16.34 9.66
N PRO A 22 14.23 -17.50 10.33
CA PRO A 22 13.74 -18.76 9.76
C PRO A 22 12.32 -18.62 9.19
N PRO A 23 11.93 -19.47 8.23
CA PRO A 23 10.56 -19.47 7.72
C PRO A 23 9.58 -19.71 8.87
N GLY A 24 8.64 -18.76 9.07
CA GLY A 24 7.46 -18.96 9.90
C GLY A 24 6.20 -19.08 9.03
N ASP A 25 5.03 -19.13 9.66
CA ASP A 25 3.74 -19.21 8.96
C ASP A 25 3.30 -17.89 8.31
N THR A 26 4.11 -16.82 8.44
CA THR A 26 3.83 -15.53 7.82
C THR A 26 4.01 -15.58 6.31
N LYS A 27 2.89 -15.50 5.60
CA LYS A 27 2.87 -15.33 4.15
C LYS A 27 3.31 -13.91 3.78
N GLY A 28 3.98 -13.78 2.63
CA GLY A 28 4.32 -12.49 2.05
C GLY A 28 3.06 -11.64 1.88
N SER A 29 3.14 -10.39 2.29
CA SER A 29 2.08 -9.40 2.25
C SER A 29 2.67 -8.09 1.72
N GLU A 30 1.79 -7.19 1.32
CA GLU A 30 2.13 -5.79 1.03
C GLU A 30 2.67 -5.07 2.28
N GLN A 31 2.57 -5.71 3.45
CA GLN A 31 3.12 -5.27 4.71
C GLN A 31 3.90 -6.42 5.37
N GLY A 32 5.16 -6.15 5.73
CA GLY A 32 6.02 -7.10 6.43
C GLY A 32 7.16 -7.65 5.57
N LEU A 33 7.76 -8.75 6.06
CA LEU A 33 8.98 -9.34 5.50
C LEU A 33 8.66 -10.27 4.33
N ASN A 34 9.09 -9.88 3.12
CA ASN A 34 9.18 -10.72 1.95
C ASN A 34 10.57 -11.35 1.88
N ARG A 35 10.67 -12.65 2.17
CA ARG A 35 11.96 -13.34 2.37
C ARG A 35 12.80 -13.50 1.09
N ASN A 36 12.18 -13.38 -0.09
CA ASN A 36 12.83 -13.47 -1.41
C ASN A 36 13.84 -14.62 -1.48
N GLU A 37 13.40 -15.85 -1.26
CA GLU A 37 14.28 -17.02 -1.22
C GLU A 37 15.18 -17.13 -2.46
N GLY A 38 16.46 -17.45 -2.24
CA GLY A 38 17.50 -17.46 -3.27
C GLY A 38 18.21 -16.12 -3.49
N ALA A 39 17.65 -14.99 -3.04
CA ALA A 39 18.32 -13.68 -3.12
C ALA A 39 19.24 -13.42 -1.90
N PRO A 40 20.29 -12.58 -2.04
CA PRO A 40 21.18 -12.22 -0.93
C PRO A 40 20.55 -11.27 0.10
N TYR A 41 19.26 -10.95 -0.05
CA TYR A 41 18.50 -10.10 0.85
C TYR A 41 17.02 -10.49 0.86
N ALA A 42 16.33 -10.08 1.92
CA ALA A 42 14.88 -9.98 1.99
C ALA A 42 14.44 -8.51 1.89
N VAL A 43 13.13 -8.28 1.76
CA VAL A 43 12.55 -6.94 1.71
C VAL A 43 11.48 -6.82 2.78
N VAL A 44 11.63 -5.88 3.70
CA VAL A 44 10.53 -5.45 4.56
C VAL A 44 9.81 -4.32 3.85
N MET A 45 8.55 -4.54 3.49
CA MET A 45 7.71 -3.55 2.82
C MET A 45 6.65 -3.02 3.78
N GLY A 46 6.30 -1.75 3.64
CA GLY A 46 5.20 -1.14 4.40
C GLY A 46 4.78 0.19 3.79
N PRO A 47 3.59 0.70 4.13
CA PRO A 47 3.11 1.97 3.60
C PRO A 47 4.07 3.12 3.94
N PHE A 48 4.16 4.10 3.05
CA PHE A 48 4.85 5.36 3.32
C PHE A 48 3.96 6.25 4.19
N LEU A 49 4.36 6.42 5.44
CA LEU A 49 3.60 7.11 6.46
C LEU A 49 4.36 8.34 6.97
N SER A 50 3.61 9.33 7.44
CA SER A 50 4.16 10.46 8.21
C SER A 50 4.76 9.99 9.54
N PRO A 51 5.50 10.86 10.26
CA PRO A 51 5.94 10.59 11.64
C PRO A 51 4.80 10.23 12.60
N LEU A 52 3.56 10.62 12.30
CA LEU A 52 2.36 10.29 13.08
C LEU A 52 1.72 8.95 12.69
N GLY A 53 2.31 8.20 11.74
CA GLY A 53 1.77 6.92 11.28
C GLY A 53 0.60 7.02 10.31
N ILE A 54 0.35 8.21 9.76
CA ILE A 54 -0.77 8.48 8.84
C ILE A 54 -0.26 8.59 7.40
N PRO A 55 -0.95 8.02 6.40
CA PRO A 55 -0.59 8.19 4.99
C PRO A 55 -0.44 9.68 4.61
N CYS A 56 0.74 10.06 4.13
CA CYS A 56 1.11 11.46 3.83
C CYS A 56 1.31 11.72 2.33
N GLN A 57 0.41 11.20 1.51
CA GLN A 57 0.50 11.24 0.06
C GLN A 57 -0.73 11.90 -0.57
N ALA A 58 -0.51 12.61 -1.67
CA ALA A 58 -1.54 13.05 -2.60
C ALA A 58 -1.30 12.34 -3.94
N PRO A 59 -2.33 11.84 -4.66
CA PRO A 59 -3.77 11.88 -4.35
C PRO A 59 -4.20 10.99 -3.17
N PRO A 60 -5.46 11.04 -2.70
CA PRO A 60 -5.97 10.13 -1.67
C PRO A 60 -5.75 8.66 -2.01
N TRP A 61 -5.64 7.83 -0.97
CA TRP A 61 -5.29 6.42 -1.09
C TRP A 61 -6.21 5.63 -2.03
N GLY A 62 -7.50 5.95 -2.06
CA GLY A 62 -8.45 5.24 -2.91
C GLY A 62 -9.55 6.13 -3.43
N TYR A 63 -10.08 5.72 -4.58
CA TYR A 63 -11.33 6.24 -5.13
C TYR A 63 -12.30 5.10 -5.39
N VAL A 64 -13.56 5.46 -5.56
CA VAL A 64 -14.57 4.67 -6.26
C VAL A 64 -14.79 5.34 -7.61
N ALA A 65 -14.64 4.57 -8.69
CA ALA A 65 -14.78 5.07 -10.05
C ALA A 65 -15.75 4.23 -10.89
N GLY A 66 -16.55 4.92 -11.71
CA GLY A 66 -17.40 4.33 -12.74
C GLY A 66 -16.84 4.66 -14.12
N VAL A 67 -16.59 3.63 -14.92
CA VAL A 67 -15.98 3.75 -16.26
C VAL A 67 -16.92 3.18 -17.32
N ASP A 68 -17.17 3.94 -18.39
CA ASP A 68 -17.81 3.43 -19.60
C ASP A 68 -16.84 2.51 -20.35
N LEU A 69 -17.23 1.24 -20.51
CA LEU A 69 -16.40 0.23 -21.15
C LEU A 69 -16.29 0.38 -22.67
N LYS A 70 -17.20 1.10 -23.33
CA LYS A 70 -17.14 1.31 -24.78
C LYS A 70 -16.12 2.39 -25.14
N THR A 71 -16.03 3.43 -24.32
CA THR A 71 -15.19 4.61 -24.60
C THR A 71 -13.93 4.67 -23.73
N GLY A 72 -13.91 3.98 -22.59
CA GLY A 72 -12.85 4.09 -21.58
C GLY A 72 -12.97 5.33 -20.69
N ASN A 73 -14.01 6.16 -20.88
CA ASN A 73 -14.17 7.41 -20.14
C ASN A 73 -14.61 7.15 -18.69
N ILE A 74 -14.00 7.88 -17.75
CA ILE A 74 -14.41 7.91 -16.34
C ILE A 74 -15.66 8.79 -16.24
N ALA A 75 -16.82 8.17 -16.06
CA ALA A 75 -18.10 8.86 -15.92
C ALA A 75 -18.35 9.36 -14.48
N TYR A 76 -17.69 8.75 -13.50
CA TYR A 76 -17.79 9.10 -12.09
C TYR A 76 -16.50 8.77 -11.35
N GLN A 77 -16.07 9.64 -10.44
CA GLN A 77 -14.97 9.37 -9.52
C GLN A 77 -15.18 10.10 -8.20
N HIS A 78 -15.07 9.38 -7.09
CA HIS A 78 -15.22 9.92 -5.75
C HIS A 78 -14.14 9.38 -4.82
N ARG A 79 -13.59 10.25 -3.96
CA ARG A 79 -12.60 9.85 -2.95
C ARG A 79 -13.23 8.84 -2.00
N ASN A 80 -12.63 7.67 -1.85
CA ASN A 80 -13.14 6.62 -0.98
C ASN A 80 -12.36 6.61 0.34
N GLY A 81 -12.89 7.32 1.35
CA GLY A 81 -12.32 7.40 2.69
C GLY A 81 -11.45 8.64 2.96
N THR A 82 -11.11 8.83 4.23
CA THR A 82 -10.22 9.87 4.76
C THR A 82 -9.35 9.27 5.86
N VAL A 83 -8.30 10.00 6.26
CA VAL A 83 -7.47 9.63 7.42
C VAL A 83 -8.02 10.21 8.73
N TYR A 84 -9.24 10.74 8.73
CA TYR A 84 -9.83 11.47 9.86
C TYR A 84 -9.82 10.63 11.15
N ASP A 85 -10.26 9.38 11.06
CA ASP A 85 -10.32 8.46 12.21
C ASP A 85 -8.95 7.88 12.60
N MET A 86 -7.87 8.23 11.89
CA MET A 86 -6.51 7.78 12.18
C MET A 86 -5.70 8.79 13.01
N THR A 87 -6.30 9.94 13.36
CA THR A 87 -5.59 11.00 14.08
C THR A 87 -6.42 11.46 15.29
N PRO A 88 -5.78 11.83 16.41
CA PRO A 88 -6.48 12.42 17.55
C PRO A 88 -6.83 13.92 17.34
N LEU A 89 -6.45 14.49 16.19
CA LEU A 89 -6.73 15.88 15.85
C LEU A 89 -8.12 15.97 15.20
N PRO A 90 -8.88 17.04 15.51
CA PRO A 90 -10.23 17.26 14.96
C PRO A 90 -10.24 17.56 13.46
#